data_AF-A0A9X7RHY4-F1
#
_entry.id   AF-A0A9X7RHY4-F1
#
_cell.length_a   1.000
_cell.length_b   1.000
_cell.length_c   1.000
_cell.angle_alpha   90.00
_cell.angle_beta   90.00
_cell.angle_gamma   90.00
#
_symmetry.space_group_name_H-M   'P 1'
#
loop_
_entity.id
_entity.type
_entity.pdbx_description
1 polymer ?
#
loop_
_entity_poly.entity_id
_entity_poly.type
_entity_poly.pdbx_seq_one_letter_code
_entity_poly.pdbx_strand_id
1 'polypeptide(L)'
;MTRDEARKAAELMQAYADGAEVEWCFRGTLRPEWHEDEAPTFDWYSYEYRVKPVVPDSIDWSHVAPQYKWMARDKSGDSHVFRSKPFGQEHYWGTGDYAIRADSFTSYTRGTTDWEDSLVERPEGV
;
A
#
# COMPACT_ATOMS: atom_id res chain seq x y z
N MET A 1 7.57 -28.86 8.00
CA MET A 1 6.89 -27.82 8.79
C MET A 1 7.19 -28.01 10.26
N THR A 2 7.83 -27.05 10.91
CA THR A 2 8.01 -26.96 12.36
C THR A 2 6.75 -26.39 13.03
N ARG A 3 6.68 -26.39 14.37
CA ARG A 3 5.57 -25.75 15.09
C ARG A 3 5.46 -24.24 14.82
N ASP A 4 6.59 -23.56 14.63
CA ASP A 4 6.58 -22.12 14.32
C ASP A 4 6.16 -21.87 12.88
N GLU A 5 6.61 -22.70 11.93
CA GLU A 5 6.10 -22.63 10.55
C GLU A 5 4.58 -22.89 10.50
N ALA A 6 4.07 -23.82 11.31
CA ALA A 6 2.63 -24.09 11.40
C ALA A 6 1.82 -22.92 11.97
N ARG A 7 2.37 -22.18 12.95
CA ARG A 7 1.71 -20.97 13.48
C ARG A 7 1.63 -19.87 12.43
N LYS A 8 2.72 -19.61 11.70
CA LYS A 8 2.74 -18.64 10.60
C LYS A 8 1.76 -19.01 9.49
N ALA A 9 1.67 -20.30 9.15
CA ALA A 9 0.69 -20.79 8.18
C ALA A 9 -0.75 -20.54 8.67
N ALA A 10 -1.04 -20.82 9.94
CA ALA A 10 -2.36 -20.56 10.52
C ALA A 10 -2.72 -19.06 10.55
N GLU A 11 -1.78 -18.19 10.92
CA GLU A 11 -1.97 -16.72 10.88
C GLU A 11 -2.27 -16.23 9.46
N LEU A 12 -1.56 -16.75 8.46
CA LEU A 12 -1.80 -16.39 7.06
C LEU A 12 -3.16 -16.89 6.56
N MET A 13 -3.54 -18.12 6.89
CA MET A 13 -4.85 -18.65 6.52
C MET A 13 -5.99 -17.90 7.20
N GLN A 14 -5.79 -17.46 8.45
CA GLN A 14 -6.74 -16.60 9.15
C GLN A 14 -6.90 -15.26 8.43
N ALA A 15 -5.79 -14.60 8.07
CA ALA A 15 -5.83 -13.34 7.32
C ALA A 15 -6.56 -13.50 5.97
N TYR A 16 -6.32 -14.59 5.23
CA TYR A 16 -7.06 -14.89 4.01
C TYR A 16 -8.56 -15.10 4.27
N ALA A 17 -8.93 -15.85 5.32
CA ALA A 17 -10.33 -16.04 5.71
C ALA A 17 -11.02 -14.72 6.10
N ASP A 18 -10.27 -13.76 6.63
CA ASP A 18 -10.72 -12.41 6.96
C ASP A 18 -10.75 -11.47 5.73
N GLY A 19 -10.38 -11.97 4.53
CA GLY A 19 -10.48 -11.26 3.25
C GLY A 19 -9.19 -10.63 2.74
N ALA A 20 -8.04 -10.88 3.37
CA ALA A 20 -6.77 -10.36 2.90
C ALA A 20 -6.33 -11.04 1.59
N GLU A 21 -5.79 -10.25 0.65
CA GLU A 21 -5.15 -10.79 -0.55
C GLU A 21 -3.84 -11.50 -0.19
N VAL A 22 -3.60 -12.67 -0.78
CA VAL A 22 -2.42 -13.49 -0.54
C VAL A 22 -1.63 -13.64 -1.85
N GLU A 23 -0.32 -13.59 -1.71
CA GLU A 23 0.61 -13.93 -2.79
C GLU A 23 1.40 -15.18 -2.44
N TRP A 24 1.86 -15.88 -3.47
CA TRP A 24 2.75 -17.04 -3.33
C TRP A 24 3.98 -16.92 -4.22
N CYS A 25 5.05 -17.62 -3.86
CA CYS A 25 6.21 -17.81 -4.73
C CYS A 25 6.81 -19.21 -4.53
N PHE A 26 7.64 -19.66 -5.48
CA PHE A 26 8.34 -20.94 -5.35
C PHE A 26 9.37 -20.89 -4.22
N ARG A 27 9.30 -21.88 -3.33
CA ARG A 27 10.20 -22.00 -2.19
C ARG A 27 11.65 -22.20 -2.65
N GLY A 28 12.59 -21.50 -2.02
CA GLY A 28 14.03 -21.63 -2.31
C GLY A 28 14.50 -20.96 -3.60
N THR A 29 13.68 -20.09 -4.19
CA THR A 29 14.11 -19.26 -5.33
C THR A 29 15.08 -18.16 -4.89
N LEU A 30 16.14 -17.94 -5.68
CA LEU A 30 17.10 -16.85 -5.43
C LEU A 30 16.52 -15.46 -5.74
N ARG A 31 15.46 -15.41 -6.55
CA ARG A 31 14.70 -14.22 -6.91
C ARG A 31 13.22 -14.58 -6.84
N PRO A 32 12.58 -14.41 -5.68
CA PRO A 32 11.18 -14.77 -5.53
C PRO A 32 10.33 -13.84 -6.38
N GLU A 33 9.65 -14.42 -7.36
CA GLU A 33 8.56 -13.78 -8.10
C GLU A 33 7.27 -14.11 -7.38
N TRP A 34 6.59 -13.08 -6.87
CA TRP A 34 5.34 -13.22 -6.12
C TRP A 34 4.17 -13.15 -7.09
N HIS A 35 3.24 -14.09 -6.95
CA HIS A 35 2.06 -14.23 -7.78
C HIS A 35 0.81 -14.13 -6.91
N GLU A 36 -0.19 -13.41 -7.39
CA GLU A 36 -1.50 -13.34 -6.75
C GLU A 36 -2.28 -14.63 -6.99
N ASP A 37 -3.05 -15.08 -6.00
CA ASP A 37 -3.99 -16.19 -6.14
C ASP A 37 -5.25 -15.90 -5.34
N GLU A 38 -6.39 -15.82 -6.03
CA GLU A 38 -7.70 -15.59 -5.41
C GLU A 38 -8.17 -16.83 -4.63
N ALA A 39 -7.69 -18.02 -4.98
CA ALA A 39 -8.10 -19.29 -4.39
C ALA A 39 -6.90 -20.21 -4.10
N PRO A 40 -5.99 -19.81 -3.19
CA PRO A 40 -4.77 -20.53 -2.89
C PRO A 40 -5.06 -21.94 -2.36
N THR A 41 -4.36 -22.93 -2.91
CA THR A 41 -4.43 -24.33 -2.46
C THR A 41 -3.63 -24.59 -1.17
N PHE A 42 -2.84 -23.60 -0.71
CA PHE A 42 -1.99 -23.67 0.48
C PHE A 42 -1.06 -24.91 0.53
N ASP A 43 -0.38 -25.20 -0.58
CA ASP A 43 0.74 -26.14 -0.61
C ASP A 43 2.02 -25.52 0.00
N TRP A 44 2.16 -25.66 1.32
CA TRP A 44 3.32 -25.19 2.10
C TRP A 44 4.62 -25.98 1.86
N TYR A 45 4.57 -27.06 1.08
CA TYR A 45 5.76 -27.82 0.72
C TYR A 45 6.47 -27.15 -0.45
N SER A 46 5.71 -26.80 -1.50
CA SER A 46 6.24 -26.25 -2.75
C SER A 46 6.39 -24.74 -2.74
N TYR A 47 5.57 -24.03 -1.95
CA TYR A 47 5.46 -22.58 -2.01
C TYR A 47 5.70 -21.89 -0.67
N GLU A 48 6.12 -20.63 -0.77
CA GLU A 48 6.04 -19.65 0.31
C GLU A 48 4.85 -18.74 0.04
N TYR A 49 4.15 -18.33 1.09
CA TYR A 49 2.99 -17.45 1.01
C TYR A 49 3.21 -16.23 1.89
N ARG A 50 2.59 -15.11 1.51
CA ARG A 50 2.48 -13.92 2.34
C ARG A 50 1.15 -13.22 2.10
N VAL A 51 0.71 -12.43 3.07
CA VAL A 51 -0.27 -11.39 2.79
C VAL A 51 0.35 -10.38 1.82
N LYS A 52 -0.36 -10.03 0.76
CA LYS A 52 0.09 -9.07 -0.24
C LYS A 52 0.49 -7.76 0.44
N PRO A 53 1.71 -7.25 0.23
CA PRO A 53 2.14 -6.01 0.86
C PRO A 53 1.27 -4.83 0.42
N VAL A 54 0.81 -4.07 1.41
CA VAL A 54 0.16 -2.78 1.17
C VAL A 54 1.25 -1.73 0.96
N VAL A 55 1.27 -1.10 -0.22
CA VAL A 55 2.27 -0.10 -0.62
C VAL A 55 1.60 1.27 -0.64
N PRO A 56 2.08 2.25 0.14
CA PRO A 56 1.56 3.61 0.07
C PRO A 56 1.85 4.28 -1.27
N ASP A 57 1.03 5.26 -1.64
CA ASP A 57 1.38 6.22 -2.69
C ASP A 57 2.71 6.90 -2.34
N SER A 58 3.54 7.18 -3.34
CA SER A 58 4.85 7.83 -3.13
C SER A 58 5.15 8.90 -4.17
N ILE A 59 5.98 9.86 -3.79
CA ILE A 59 6.44 10.95 -4.64
C ILE A 59 7.83 11.40 -4.17
N ASP A 60 8.66 11.90 -5.07
CA ASP A 60 9.88 12.61 -4.67
C ASP A 60 9.52 13.99 -4.11
N TRP A 61 9.52 14.11 -2.79
CA TRP A 61 9.19 15.34 -2.07
C TRP A 61 10.14 16.50 -2.34
N SER A 62 11.35 16.25 -2.87
CA SER A 62 12.27 17.33 -3.28
C SER A 62 11.78 18.06 -4.53
N HIS A 63 10.93 17.41 -5.35
CA HIS A 63 10.26 18.03 -6.50
C HIS A 63 9.00 18.82 -6.09
N VAL A 64 8.53 18.64 -4.86
CA VAL A 64 7.32 19.27 -4.35
C VAL A 64 7.69 20.48 -3.51
N ALA A 65 7.08 21.62 -3.80
CA ALA A 65 7.37 22.86 -3.07
C ALA A 65 7.14 22.69 -1.54
N PRO A 66 8.04 23.20 -0.66
CA PRO A 66 8.05 22.88 0.78
C PRO A 66 6.77 23.19 1.55
N GLN A 67 5.93 24.08 1.03
CA GLN A 67 4.64 24.40 1.65
C GLN A 67 3.62 23.25 1.57
N TYR A 68 3.80 22.27 0.69
CA TYR A 68 2.96 21.07 0.64
C TYR A 68 3.57 19.98 1.52
N LYS A 69 2.81 19.56 2.52
CA LYS A 69 3.26 18.69 3.61
C LYS A 69 2.52 17.36 3.66
N TRP A 70 1.47 17.21 2.87
CA TRP A 70 0.60 16.03 2.89
C TRP A 70 0.28 15.60 1.47
N MET A 71 0.09 14.30 1.28
CA MET A 71 -0.42 13.71 0.04
C MET A 71 -1.52 12.72 0.41
N ALA A 72 -2.62 12.68 -0.34
CA ALA A 72 -3.65 11.67 -0.13
C ALA A 72 -4.39 11.38 -1.43
N ARG A 73 -4.87 10.15 -1.56
CA ARG A 73 -5.64 9.64 -2.69
C ARG A 73 -7.11 9.59 -2.34
N ASP A 74 -7.95 10.10 -3.21
CA ASP A 74 -9.40 10.00 -3.06
C ASP A 74 -9.96 8.66 -3.54
N LYS A 75 -11.27 8.47 -3.34
CA LYS A 75 -11.97 7.25 -3.73
C LYS A 75 -11.97 7.01 -5.25
N SER A 76 -11.94 8.09 -6.05
CA SER A 76 -11.80 7.99 -7.52
C SER A 76 -10.39 7.57 -7.96
N GLY A 77 -9.42 7.58 -7.05
CA GLY A 77 -8.03 7.27 -7.34
C GLY A 77 -7.18 8.48 -7.72
N ASP A 78 -7.74 9.69 -7.67
CA ASP A 78 -7.00 10.93 -7.89
C ASP A 78 -6.23 11.28 -6.62
N SER A 79 -4.91 11.47 -6.76
CA SER A 79 -4.02 11.80 -5.65
C SER A 79 -3.67 13.27 -5.68
N HIS A 80 -3.59 13.89 -4.50
CA HIS A 80 -3.39 15.33 -4.34
C HIS A 80 -2.39 15.63 -3.24
N VAL A 81 -1.60 16.69 -3.42
CA VAL A 81 -0.73 17.26 -2.39
C VAL A 81 -1.38 18.49 -1.74
N PHE A 82 -1.28 18.58 -0.42
CA PHE A 82 -1.94 19.58 0.42
C PHE A 82 -0.95 20.33 1.30
N ARG A 83 -1.25 21.61 1.55
CA ARG A 83 -0.47 22.45 2.47
C ARG A 83 -0.82 22.19 3.93
N SER A 84 -2.11 22.10 4.19
CA SER A 84 -2.70 21.81 5.50
C SER A 84 -3.11 20.33 5.56
N LYS A 85 -3.08 19.74 6.77
CA LYS A 85 -3.46 18.34 6.96
C LYS A 85 -4.91 18.13 6.50
N PRO A 86 -5.16 17.30 5.47
CA PRO A 86 -6.52 17.06 5.03
C PRO A 86 -7.28 16.19 6.03
N PHE A 87 -8.60 16.19 5.92
CA PHE A 87 -9.49 15.32 6.68
C PHE A 87 -10.32 14.47 5.72
N GLY A 88 -10.58 13.23 6.12
CA GLY A 88 -11.39 12.31 5.33
C GLY A 88 -12.84 12.79 5.22
N GLN A 89 -13.38 12.74 4.01
CA GLN A 89 -14.81 12.90 3.72
C GLN A 89 -15.33 11.63 3.04
N GLU A 90 -16.61 11.56 2.70
CA GLU A 90 -17.23 10.32 2.19
C GLU A 90 -16.52 9.72 0.96
N HIS A 91 -15.98 10.57 0.08
CA HIS A 91 -15.39 10.13 -1.19
C HIS A 91 -14.02 10.75 -1.50
N TYR A 92 -13.51 11.65 -0.65
CA TYR A 92 -12.28 12.38 -0.93
C TYR A 92 -11.63 12.94 0.34
N TRP A 93 -10.40 13.45 0.18
CA TRP A 93 -9.68 14.18 1.20
C TRP A 93 -9.91 15.67 1.05
N GLY A 94 -10.55 16.27 2.04
CA GLY A 94 -10.88 17.69 2.05
C GLY A 94 -9.87 18.52 2.84
N THR A 95 -9.71 19.77 2.42
CA THR A 95 -9.02 20.80 3.19
C THR A 95 -9.67 22.16 2.91
N GLY A 96 -9.37 23.17 3.72
CA GLY A 96 -9.77 24.56 3.45
C GLY A 96 -8.88 25.27 2.42
N ASP A 97 -7.79 24.63 1.98
CA ASP A 97 -6.77 25.19 1.09
C ASP A 97 -6.80 24.60 -0.33
N TYR A 98 -6.01 25.21 -1.22
CA TYR A 98 -5.79 24.69 -2.57
C TYR A 98 -4.92 23.43 -2.55
N ALA A 99 -5.29 22.44 -3.37
CA ALA A 99 -4.55 21.19 -3.59
C ALA A 99 -4.05 21.10 -5.04
N ILE A 100 -2.94 20.41 -5.26
CA ILE A 100 -2.40 20.12 -6.60
C ILE A 100 -2.48 18.62 -6.82
N ARG A 101 -2.84 18.16 -8.03
CA ARG A 101 -2.82 16.74 -8.35
C ARG A 101 -1.39 16.19 -8.31
N ALA A 102 -1.18 15.10 -7.58
CA ALA A 102 0.12 14.44 -7.44
C ALA A 102 0.59 13.82 -8.77
N ASP A 103 -0.33 13.41 -9.64
CA ASP A 103 -0.04 12.90 -10.99
C ASP A 103 0.60 13.94 -11.94
N SER A 104 0.60 15.22 -11.55
CA SER A 104 1.31 16.28 -12.26
C SER A 104 2.83 16.22 -12.01
N PHE A 105 3.28 15.43 -11.04
CA PHE A 105 4.70 15.20 -10.76
C PHE A 105 5.11 13.85 -11.36
N THR A 106 6.14 13.86 -12.20
CA THR A 106 6.64 12.64 -12.88
C THR A 106 7.18 11.58 -11.91
N SER A 107 7.54 11.98 -10.69
CA SER A 107 8.00 11.07 -9.63
C SER A 107 6.86 10.41 -8.85
N TYR A 108 5.61 10.78 -9.09
CA TYR A 108 4.47 10.15 -8.43
C TYR A 108 4.35 8.69 -8.85
N THR A 109 4.26 7.80 -7.87
CA THR A 109 4.00 6.38 -8.05
C THR A 109 2.79 5.99 -7.19
N ARG A 110 1.76 5.45 -7.86
CA ARG A 110 0.54 4.99 -7.21
C ARG A 110 0.81 3.69 -6.42
N GLY A 111 0.36 3.67 -5.17
CA GLY A 111 0.43 2.52 -4.28
C GLY A 111 -0.83 1.64 -4.34
N THR A 112 -0.84 0.59 -3.51
CA THR A 112 -1.96 -0.34 -3.32
C THR A 112 -2.79 -0.07 -2.07
N THR A 113 -2.37 0.86 -1.18
CA THR A 113 -3.13 1.23 0.03
C THR A 113 -4.53 1.74 -0.27
N ASP A 114 -5.54 1.31 0.49
CA ASP A 114 -6.89 1.84 0.40
C ASP A 114 -6.91 3.37 0.57
N TRP A 115 -7.87 4.03 -0.08
CA TRP A 115 -7.84 5.50 -0.17
C TRP A 115 -8.05 6.16 1.20
N GLU A 116 -8.79 5.50 2.10
CA GLU A 116 -9.00 5.90 3.49
C GLU A 116 -7.70 5.92 4.31
N ASP A 117 -6.72 5.10 3.93
CA ASP A 117 -5.41 4.96 4.60
C ASP A 117 -4.27 5.61 3.79
N SER A 118 -4.59 6.28 2.68
CA SER A 118 -3.60 6.81 1.73
C SER A 118 -2.91 8.11 2.16
N LEU A 119 -3.21 8.63 3.35
CA LEU A 119 -2.62 9.88 3.84
C LEU A 119 -1.13 9.71 4.16
N VAL A 120 -0.29 10.40 3.40
CA VAL A 120 1.16 10.43 3.55
C VAL A 120 1.61 11.82 4.00
N GLU A 121 2.43 11.87 5.06
CA GLU A 121 3.10 13.10 5.52
C GLU A 121 4.47 13.25 4.85
N ARG A 122 4.85 14.48 4.49
CA ARG A 122 6.18 14.80 3.97
C ARG A 122 7.24 14.47 5.03
N PRO A 123 8.29 13.71 4.69
CA PRO A 123 9.40 13.46 5.61
C PRO A 123 10.09 14.74 6.07
N GLU A 124 10.54 14.79 7.32
CA GLU A 124 11.34 15.90 7.82
C GLU A 124 12.71 15.95 7.10
N GLY A 125 13.16 17.17 6.79
CA GLY A 125 14.49 17.40 6.20
C GLY A 125 14.59 17.24 4.68
N VAL A 126 13.48 17.04 3.98
CA VAL A 126 13.38 17.06 2.50
C VAL A 126 12.87 18.40 2.00
#